data_AF-A0A7K0CHH1-F1
#
_entry.id   AF-A0A7K0CHH1-F1
#
_cell.length_a   1.000
_cell.length_b   1.000
_cell.length_c   1.000
_cell.angle_alpha   90.00
_cell.angle_beta   90.00
_cell.angle_gamma   90.00
#
_symmetry.space_group_name_H-M   'P 1'
#
loop_
_entity.id
_entity.type
_entity.pdbx_description
1 polymer ?
#
loop_
_entity_poly.entity_id
_entity_poly.type
_entity_poly.pdbx_seq_one_letter_code
_entity_poly.pdbx_strand_id
1 'polypeptide(L)'
;MSISTDPPSADTPSNRLLRLARPLTPVVSVALTLGLLAGLILVGVFRSDDPSGAAAPGAGPHTVAAAGTGTDVAPVSFDIELGDLYIKPAAIEVPAGAEVTLHVTNKGSQDHNIALEGADPQTFESGTTGELTWAPFTESAVAWCTVAGHKDAGMVLAVNVKGATAPAHSGDTKSAAADNDAVIDANAKPSPKWKAVDPSLPAADPARLHQVTFTAREKKNEVAPGVTQLQWTFNGTAPGPTLRGKVGDTFRVTLKNAGTMNHSIDFHASLVDPTVEMRQIKPGESLVYEFKAEYAGIFTYHCGAAPMIQHMSNGMYGAVIIDPPKLPKVDKEFVLVHSELNLGPEGGVGDLKKMLAGQSDGVAFNGYYNQYAYAPIKVAVGDRVRIWVDNAAINEPLAFHIVGQIWDTVYKEGEYLLKRTGAGGSQTLDLSTTQGGFVEFTAAKAGTYTIVNHVMKSLSRGGAGTFVVGDGGGAAKGATGH
;
A
#
# COMPACT_ATOMS: atom_id res chain seq x y z
N MET A 1 -64.14 -39.39 50.01
CA MET A 1 -62.95 -40.13 50.50
C MET A 1 -61.78 -39.17 50.52
N SER A 2 -61.22 -38.95 51.72
CA SER A 2 -59.92 -38.33 52.12
C SER A 2 -59.47 -37.04 51.39
N ILE A 3 -59.55 -35.82 51.94
CA ILE A 3 -58.94 -35.17 53.14
C ILE A 3 -57.41 -34.93 53.04
N SER A 4 -57.07 -33.63 52.89
CA SER A 4 -56.06 -32.78 53.57
C SER A 4 -54.62 -33.24 53.78
N THR A 5 -53.62 -32.39 53.47
CA THR A 5 -52.87 -31.52 54.44
C THR A 5 -51.63 -30.86 53.78
N ASP A 6 -51.56 -29.52 53.77
CA ASP A 6 -50.31 -28.71 53.87
C ASP A 6 -50.07 -28.34 55.36
N PRO A 7 -48.96 -27.74 55.89
CA PRO A 7 -47.91 -26.83 55.31
C PRO A 7 -46.48 -26.96 56.01
N PRO A 8 -45.65 -25.91 56.32
CA PRO A 8 -44.93 -24.85 55.54
C PRO A 8 -43.37 -24.74 55.78
N SER A 9 -42.74 -23.76 55.07
CA SER A 9 -41.52 -22.92 55.35
C SER A 9 -40.11 -23.55 55.31
N ALA A 10 -39.00 -22.86 54.98
CA ALA A 10 -38.61 -21.44 55.07
C ALA A 10 -37.43 -21.07 54.09
N ASP A 11 -37.38 -19.85 53.53
CA ASP A 11 -36.40 -18.74 53.79
C ASP A 11 -34.90 -19.01 53.47
N THR A 12 -34.04 -18.21 52.79
CA THR A 12 -33.99 -16.81 52.28
C THR A 12 -32.78 -16.65 51.27
N PRO A 13 -32.14 -15.48 50.92
CA PRO A 13 -32.12 -14.86 49.58
C PRO A 13 -30.71 -14.58 48.96
N SER A 14 -30.63 -13.63 47.99
CA SER A 14 -29.47 -12.92 47.36
C SER A 14 -28.93 -13.58 46.06
N ASN A 15 -28.96 -12.95 44.87
CA ASN A 15 -28.37 -11.66 44.49
C ASN A 15 -29.23 -10.92 43.44
N ARG A 16 -29.81 -9.78 43.81
CA ARG A 16 -30.19 -8.71 42.88
C ARG A 16 -29.17 -7.60 43.03
N LEU A 17 -28.23 -7.50 42.09
CA LEU A 17 -27.37 -6.33 41.96
C LEU A 17 -28.09 -5.24 41.16
N LEU A 18 -27.93 -4.02 41.68
CA LEU A 18 -28.63 -2.80 41.33
C LEU A 18 -28.41 -2.38 39.87
N ARG A 19 -29.49 -1.91 39.23
CA ARG A 19 -29.45 -0.94 38.14
C ARG A 19 -30.11 0.34 38.65
N LEU A 20 -29.33 1.41 38.82
CA LEU A 20 -29.73 2.81 38.57
C LEU A 20 -28.55 3.74 38.88
N ALA A 21 -28.00 4.37 37.84
CA ALA A 21 -27.55 5.78 37.80
C ALA A 21 -26.55 5.99 36.63
N ARG A 22 -26.94 6.85 35.68
CA ARG A 22 -26.04 7.70 34.87
C ARG A 22 -26.01 9.09 35.55
N PRO A 23 -25.15 10.04 35.16
CA PRO A 23 -23.75 9.97 34.74
C PRO A 23 -22.87 10.94 35.59
N LEU A 24 -21.56 10.71 35.66
CA LEU A 24 -20.61 11.75 36.11
C LEU A 24 -19.42 11.78 35.15
N THR A 25 -19.36 12.88 34.40
CA THR A 25 -18.16 13.37 33.71
C THR A 25 -17.02 13.63 34.69
N PRO A 26 -15.78 13.28 34.33
CA PRO A 26 -14.62 14.06 34.70
C PRO A 26 -13.98 14.66 33.45
N VAL A 27 -13.95 15.99 33.44
CA VAL A 27 -13.07 16.80 32.60
C VAL A 27 -11.63 16.46 32.98
N VAL A 28 -10.86 15.90 32.06
CA VAL A 28 -9.39 15.83 32.16
C VAL A 28 -8.83 16.77 31.12
N SER A 29 -8.45 17.96 31.58
CA SER A 29 -7.68 18.93 30.82
C SER A 29 -6.25 18.41 30.65
N VAL A 30 -5.91 17.96 29.44
CA VAL A 30 -4.50 17.76 29.06
C VAL A 30 -4.02 19.06 28.42
N ALA A 31 -3.20 19.80 29.16
CA ALA A 31 -2.46 20.94 28.63
C ALA A 31 -1.32 20.43 27.74
N LEU A 32 -1.47 20.59 26.42
CA LEU A 32 -0.38 20.42 25.47
C LEU A 32 0.40 21.75 25.40
N THR A 33 1.60 21.78 25.97
CA THR A 33 2.55 22.87 25.75
C THR A 33 3.21 22.70 24.38
N LEU A 34 2.84 23.58 23.43
CA LEU A 34 3.59 23.78 22.19
C LEU A 34 4.95 24.44 22.51
N GLY A 35 6.04 23.68 22.36
CA GLY A 35 7.39 24.22 22.24
C GLY A 35 7.67 24.59 20.79
N LEU A 36 7.50 25.87 20.44
CA LEU A 36 8.00 26.45 19.20
C LEU A 36 9.53 26.62 19.33
N LEU A 37 10.32 25.92 18.50
CA LEU A 37 11.74 26.27 18.32
C LEU A 37 11.92 26.94 16.95
N ALA A 38 12.04 28.26 16.98
CA ALA A 38 12.49 29.07 15.85
C ALA A 38 14.03 29.06 15.83
N GLY A 39 14.62 28.43 14.82
CA GLY A 39 16.05 28.52 14.55
C GLY A 39 16.36 29.79 13.75
N LEU A 40 16.93 30.79 14.41
CA LEU A 40 17.48 31.99 13.79
C LEU A 40 18.79 31.64 13.05
N ILE A 41 18.84 31.95 11.77
CA ILE A 41 20.04 31.96 10.94
C ILE A 41 20.87 33.20 11.34
N LEU A 42 22.06 32.98 11.90
CA LEU A 42 23.06 34.04 12.10
C LEU A 42 23.98 34.09 10.86
N VAL A 43 23.89 35.19 10.12
CA VAL A 43 24.82 35.55 9.03
C VAL A 43 26.08 36.14 9.66
N GLY A 44 27.20 35.41 9.56
CA GLY A 44 28.52 35.91 9.94
C GLY A 44 29.10 36.80 8.84
N VAL A 45 29.14 38.11 9.08
CA VAL A 45 29.84 39.09 8.25
C VAL A 45 31.32 39.07 8.64
N PHE A 46 32.19 38.67 7.70
CA PHE A 46 33.64 38.82 7.84
C PHE A 46 34.01 40.31 7.81
N ARG A 47 34.72 40.76 8.83
CA ARG A 47 35.40 42.05 8.85
C ARG A 47 36.90 41.78 9.06
N SER A 48 37.66 42.31 8.11
CA SER A 48 39.13 42.33 8.02
C SER A 48 39.76 43.09 9.18
N ASP A 49 40.81 42.53 9.77
CA ASP A 49 41.86 43.29 10.46
C ASP A 49 43.21 42.59 10.27
N ASP A 50 44.08 43.25 9.49
CA ASP A 50 45.54 43.08 9.55
C ASP A 50 46.05 43.58 10.92
N PRO A 51 47.19 43.07 11.40
CA PRO A 51 48.35 43.95 11.36
C PRO A 51 49.68 43.28 10.97
N SER A 52 50.44 44.11 10.29
CA SER A 52 51.84 44.07 9.89
C SER A 52 52.85 43.56 10.94
N GLY A 53 53.85 42.81 10.46
CA GLY A 53 55.25 43.25 10.52
C GLY A 53 56.22 42.45 11.39
N ALA A 54 57.09 41.65 10.75
CA ALA A 54 58.53 41.56 11.07
C ALA A 54 59.30 40.81 9.95
N ALA A 55 60.50 41.30 9.65
CA ALA A 55 61.30 40.99 8.47
C ALA A 55 62.25 39.78 8.63
N ALA A 56 62.75 39.33 7.46
CA ALA A 56 63.61 38.18 7.11
C ALA A 56 65.08 38.28 7.64
N PRO A 57 66.07 37.38 7.34
CA PRO A 57 66.43 36.91 5.98
C PRO A 57 67.01 35.46 5.84
N GLY A 58 67.15 35.00 4.59
CA GLY A 58 68.04 33.87 4.25
C GLY A 58 67.72 33.20 2.92
N ALA A 59 68.27 33.72 1.81
CA ALA A 59 68.21 33.11 0.49
C ALA A 59 69.39 32.16 0.25
N GLY A 60 69.12 30.99 -0.32
CA GLY A 60 70.08 30.11 -0.99
C GLY A 60 69.40 29.42 -2.18
N PRO A 61 70.10 29.14 -3.30
CA PRO A 61 69.48 28.81 -4.58
C PRO A 61 69.32 27.29 -4.79
N HIS A 62 68.80 26.92 -5.96
CA HIS A 62 68.75 25.56 -6.57
C HIS A 62 67.51 24.74 -6.12
N THR A 63 66.63 24.19 -6.96
CA THR A 63 66.65 23.84 -8.40
C THR A 63 65.19 23.57 -8.82
N VAL A 64 64.84 23.94 -10.05
CA VAL A 64 63.57 23.55 -10.68
C VAL A 64 63.68 22.08 -11.07
N ALA A 65 62.93 21.20 -10.40
CA ALA A 65 62.79 19.81 -10.80
C ALA A 65 61.50 19.66 -11.61
N ALA A 66 61.66 19.06 -12.79
CA ALA A 66 60.65 18.86 -13.80
C ALA A 66 59.50 17.95 -13.34
N ALA A 67 58.35 18.15 -14.00
CA ALA A 67 57.12 17.40 -13.87
C ALA A 67 57.34 15.87 -13.92
N GLY A 68 56.90 15.19 -12.86
CA GLY A 68 56.50 13.79 -12.91
C GLY A 68 55.00 13.71 -13.18
N THR A 69 54.63 13.26 -14.38
CA THR A 69 53.27 12.83 -14.72
C THR A 69 53.03 11.46 -14.11
N GLY A 70 52.27 11.42 -13.02
CA GLY A 70 51.90 10.19 -12.31
C GLY A 70 51.51 10.53 -10.88
N THR A 71 50.30 11.06 -10.69
CA THR A 71 49.72 11.16 -9.35
C THR A 71 49.22 9.77 -8.96
N ASP A 72 50.07 8.98 -8.30
CA ASP A 72 49.62 7.79 -7.55
C ASP A 72 48.79 8.29 -6.36
N VAL A 73 47.49 8.53 -6.60
CA VAL A 73 46.55 8.86 -5.55
C VAL A 73 46.21 7.55 -4.85
N ALA A 74 46.49 7.47 -3.55
CA ALA A 74 46.25 6.25 -2.78
C ALA A 74 44.78 5.82 -2.86
N PRO A 75 44.49 4.51 -3.06
CA PRO A 75 43.13 3.99 -2.99
C PRO A 75 42.48 4.33 -1.65
N VAL A 76 41.17 4.59 -1.68
CA VAL A 76 40.37 4.89 -0.48
C VAL A 76 39.28 3.84 -0.31
N SER A 77 38.94 3.52 0.94
CA SER A 77 37.85 2.59 1.24
C SER A 77 36.82 3.15 2.21
N PHE A 78 35.58 2.69 2.05
CA PHE A 78 34.43 3.10 2.87
C PHE A 78 33.58 1.90 3.26
N ASP A 79 33.13 1.88 4.51
CA ASP A 79 32.08 0.96 4.95
C ASP A 79 30.70 1.53 4.58
N ILE A 80 29.94 0.77 3.79
CA ILE A 80 28.61 1.14 3.35
C ILE A 80 27.60 0.14 3.90
N GLU A 81 26.51 0.64 4.46
CA GLU A 81 25.37 -0.14 4.92
C GLU A 81 24.17 0.11 4.01
N LEU A 82 23.60 -0.97 3.48
CA LEU A 82 22.32 -0.96 2.76
C LEU A 82 21.23 -1.44 3.69
N GLY A 83 20.16 -0.67 3.85
CA GLY A 83 18.90 -1.14 4.45
C GLY A 83 17.76 -1.01 3.47
N ASP A 84 16.55 -1.44 3.86
CA ASP A 84 15.41 -1.58 2.92
C ASP A 84 15.14 -0.33 2.07
N LEU A 85 15.33 0.87 2.63
CA LEU A 85 15.12 2.15 1.93
C LEU A 85 16.20 3.21 2.25
N TYR A 86 17.41 2.80 2.63
CA TYR A 86 18.50 3.76 2.86
C TYR A 86 19.87 3.21 2.47
N ILE A 87 20.79 4.13 2.17
CA ILE A 87 22.24 3.87 2.12
C ILE A 87 22.91 4.72 3.20
N LYS A 88 23.79 4.10 4.00
CA LYS A 88 24.51 4.77 5.09
C LYS A 88 26.02 4.51 4.99
N PRO A 89 26.86 5.56 5.04
CA PRO A 89 26.48 6.97 4.93
C PRO A 89 25.83 7.28 3.58
N ALA A 90 24.99 8.32 3.53
CA ALA A 90 24.33 8.75 2.28
C ALA A 90 25.27 9.56 1.36
N ALA A 91 26.46 9.90 1.83
CA ALA A 91 27.50 10.58 1.08
C ALA A 91 28.90 10.15 1.53
N ILE A 92 29.84 10.09 0.58
CA ILE A 92 31.28 9.87 0.81
C ILE A 92 32.09 10.94 0.10
N GLU A 93 33.30 11.22 0.59
CA GLU A 93 34.23 12.18 -0.01
C GLU A 93 35.48 11.46 -0.53
N VAL A 94 35.74 11.58 -1.83
CA VAL A 94 36.79 10.84 -2.54
C VAL A 94 37.82 11.81 -3.13
N PRO A 95 39.14 11.58 -3.00
CA PRO A 95 40.14 12.38 -3.71
C PRO A 95 40.06 12.17 -5.23
N ALA A 96 40.19 13.24 -6.03
CA ALA A 96 40.22 13.11 -7.48
C ALA A 96 41.33 12.14 -7.93
N GLY A 97 40.98 11.15 -8.75
CA GLY A 97 41.91 10.14 -9.26
C GLY A 97 42.21 8.97 -8.30
N ALA A 98 41.57 8.91 -7.13
CA ALA A 98 41.65 7.74 -6.24
C ALA A 98 40.74 6.61 -6.70
N GLU A 99 41.23 5.37 -6.72
CA GLU A 99 40.38 4.17 -6.75
C GLU A 99 39.57 4.08 -5.46
N VAL A 100 38.30 3.66 -5.58
CA VAL A 100 37.37 3.60 -4.44
C VAL A 100 36.92 2.17 -4.22
N THR A 101 37.15 1.64 -3.03
CA THR A 101 36.62 0.33 -2.61
C THR A 101 35.55 0.51 -1.53
N LEU A 102 34.36 0.00 -1.78
CA LEU A 102 33.28 -0.03 -0.81
C LEU A 102 33.21 -1.41 -0.16
N HIS A 103 33.28 -1.46 1.17
CA HIS A 103 32.92 -2.63 1.96
C HIS A 103 31.42 -2.53 2.27
N VAL A 104 30.60 -3.18 1.45
CA VAL A 104 29.14 -3.03 1.49
C VAL A 104 28.54 -4.15 2.31
N THR A 105 27.84 -3.80 3.39
CA THR A 105 27.03 -4.72 4.19
C THR A 105 25.56 -4.47 3.92
N ASN A 106 24.85 -5.50 3.43
CA ASN A 106 23.40 -5.44 3.27
C ASN A 106 22.71 -5.91 4.56
N LYS A 107 22.09 -4.98 5.28
CA LYS A 107 21.26 -5.22 6.48
C LYS A 107 19.75 -5.15 6.18
N GLY A 108 19.36 -4.89 4.94
CA GLY A 108 17.97 -4.92 4.49
C GLY A 108 17.40 -6.34 4.50
N SER A 109 16.08 -6.43 4.48
CA SER A 109 15.32 -7.69 4.43
C SER A 109 15.36 -8.38 3.06
N GLN A 110 15.92 -7.70 2.05
CA GLN A 110 16.01 -8.18 0.67
C GLN A 110 17.38 -7.91 0.06
N ASP A 111 17.60 -8.49 -1.12
CA ASP A 111 18.79 -8.21 -1.91
C ASP A 111 18.73 -6.75 -2.40
N HIS A 112 19.81 -6.01 -2.16
CA HIS A 112 19.99 -4.65 -2.67
C HIS A 112 21.20 -4.61 -3.57
N ASN A 113 21.25 -3.61 -4.43
CA ASN A 113 22.40 -3.40 -5.27
C ASN A 113 22.88 -1.95 -5.20
N ILE A 114 24.07 -1.72 -5.71
CA ILE A 114 24.60 -0.38 -5.94
C ILE A 114 25.03 -0.30 -7.40
N ALA A 115 24.51 0.69 -8.13
CA ALA A 115 24.91 1.02 -9.49
C ALA A 115 25.31 2.50 -9.58
N LEU A 116 26.32 2.76 -10.43
CA LEU A 116 26.60 4.10 -10.96
C LEU A 116 25.85 4.29 -12.27
N GLU A 117 25.69 5.54 -12.69
CA GLU A 117 25.12 5.84 -14.01
C GLU A 117 25.94 5.17 -15.13
N GLY A 118 25.26 4.38 -15.97
CA GLY A 118 25.89 3.66 -17.08
C GLY A 118 26.67 2.40 -16.71
N ALA A 119 26.67 1.98 -15.44
CA ALA A 119 27.32 0.75 -14.96
C ALA A 119 26.29 -0.32 -14.56
N ASP A 120 26.70 -1.60 -14.67
CA ASP A 120 25.88 -2.70 -14.19
C ASP A 120 25.76 -2.69 -12.65
N PRO A 121 24.59 -2.96 -12.08
CA PRO A 121 24.40 -3.03 -10.64
C PRO A 121 25.14 -4.22 -10.04
N GLN A 122 25.90 -3.98 -8.96
CA GLN A 122 26.42 -5.07 -8.13
C GLN A 122 25.43 -5.37 -7.00
N THR A 123 24.91 -6.60 -6.98
CA THR A 123 23.96 -7.09 -5.97
C THR A 123 24.67 -7.66 -4.75
N PHE A 124 24.14 -7.33 -3.57
CA PHE A 124 24.54 -7.85 -2.27
C PHE A 124 23.35 -8.57 -1.65
N GLU A 125 23.51 -9.85 -1.32
CA GLU A 125 22.43 -10.62 -0.73
C GLU A 125 22.09 -10.11 0.69
N SER A 126 20.83 -10.20 1.10
CA SER A 126 20.41 -9.82 2.46
C SER A 126 21.27 -10.53 3.52
N GLY A 127 21.78 -9.75 4.49
CA GLY A 127 22.62 -10.25 5.58
C GLY A 127 24.09 -10.47 5.24
N THR A 128 24.52 -10.20 4.00
CA THR A 128 25.90 -10.42 3.56
C THR A 128 26.73 -9.14 3.51
N THR A 129 28.05 -9.31 3.58
CA THR A 129 29.04 -8.26 3.32
C THR A 129 29.86 -8.65 2.09
N GLY A 130 30.09 -7.70 1.19
CA GLY A 130 30.95 -7.87 0.02
C GLY A 130 31.71 -6.59 -0.32
N GLU A 131 32.56 -6.66 -1.34
CA GLU A 131 33.34 -5.51 -1.81
C GLU A 131 32.93 -5.10 -3.21
N LEU A 132 32.87 -3.79 -3.45
CA LEU A 132 32.66 -3.17 -4.77
C LEU A 132 33.76 -2.14 -5.00
N THR A 133 34.58 -2.37 -6.01
CA THR A 133 35.62 -1.43 -6.42
C THR A 133 35.18 -0.66 -7.65
N TRP A 134 35.29 0.67 -7.57
CA TRP A 134 35.05 1.58 -8.67
C TRP A 134 36.35 2.14 -9.21
N ALA A 135 36.37 2.32 -10.54
CA ALA A 135 37.45 3.04 -11.20
C ALA A 135 37.57 4.48 -10.64
N PRO A 136 38.76 5.10 -10.76
CA PRO A 136 38.99 6.43 -10.21
C PRO A 136 37.99 7.49 -10.67
N PHE A 137 37.47 8.27 -9.71
CA PHE A 137 36.57 9.38 -10.01
C PHE A 137 37.35 10.65 -10.33
N THR A 138 36.99 11.29 -11.45
CA THR A 138 37.47 12.63 -11.84
C THR A 138 36.42 13.71 -11.60
N GLU A 139 35.14 13.31 -11.47
CA GLU A 139 33.99 14.16 -11.21
C GLU A 139 33.07 13.51 -10.16
N SER A 140 32.27 14.33 -9.47
CA SER A 140 31.31 13.82 -8.48
C SER A 140 30.19 13.04 -9.16
N ALA A 141 29.73 11.98 -8.51
CA ALA A 141 28.72 11.06 -9.05
C ALA A 141 27.67 10.71 -7.99
N VAL A 142 26.59 10.06 -8.42
CA VAL A 142 25.59 9.48 -7.54
C VAL A 142 25.47 8.00 -7.87
N ALA A 143 25.59 7.15 -6.86
CA ALA A 143 25.25 5.74 -6.94
C ALA A 143 23.88 5.49 -6.30
N TRP A 144 23.17 4.43 -6.70
CA TRP A 144 21.86 4.12 -6.15
C TRP A 144 21.51 2.63 -6.21
N CYS A 145 20.49 2.25 -5.45
CA CYS A 145 19.86 0.94 -5.58
C CYS A 145 18.84 0.94 -6.72
N THR A 146 19.01 0.04 -7.68
CA THR A 146 18.18 -0.06 -8.89
C THR A 146 16.88 -0.84 -8.67
N VAL A 147 16.65 -1.39 -7.48
CA VAL A 147 15.36 -2.00 -7.15
C VAL A 147 14.28 -0.92 -7.29
N ALA A 148 13.18 -1.28 -7.96
CA ALA A 148 12.12 -0.34 -8.32
C ALA A 148 11.64 0.46 -7.10
N GLY A 149 11.64 1.80 -7.17
CA GLY A 149 11.27 2.70 -6.07
C GLY A 149 12.35 2.98 -5.03
N HIS A 150 13.39 2.14 -4.88
CA HIS A 150 14.37 2.31 -3.80
C HIS A 150 15.21 3.59 -3.95
N LYS A 151 15.63 3.92 -5.18
CA LYS A 151 16.30 5.21 -5.48
C LYS A 151 15.42 6.40 -5.05
N ASP A 152 14.15 6.37 -5.41
CA ASP A 152 13.18 7.44 -5.08
C ASP A 152 12.86 7.51 -3.59
N ALA A 153 12.97 6.39 -2.87
CA ALA A 153 12.84 6.31 -1.41
C ALA A 153 14.08 6.83 -0.65
N GLY A 154 15.16 7.16 -1.36
CA GLY A 154 16.39 7.68 -0.76
C GLY A 154 17.55 6.69 -0.68
N MET A 155 17.50 5.54 -1.36
CA MET A 155 18.67 4.67 -1.54
C MET A 155 19.63 5.24 -2.58
N VAL A 156 20.23 6.38 -2.24
CA VAL A 156 21.21 7.11 -3.03
C VAL A 156 22.46 7.34 -2.20
N LEU A 157 23.63 7.25 -2.84
CA LEU A 157 24.94 7.52 -2.28
C LEU A 157 25.59 8.62 -3.13
N ALA A 158 25.78 9.80 -2.54
CA ALA A 158 26.55 10.86 -3.17
C ALA A 158 28.06 10.58 -3.05
N VAL A 159 28.76 10.61 -4.17
CA VAL A 159 30.22 10.45 -4.23
C VAL A 159 30.83 11.81 -4.58
N ASN A 160 31.32 12.53 -3.57
CA ASN A 160 31.81 13.90 -3.71
C ASN A 160 33.33 13.90 -3.95
N VAL A 161 33.79 14.38 -5.11
CA VAL A 161 35.22 14.38 -5.46
C VAL A 161 35.92 15.65 -4.95
N LYS A 162 36.90 15.51 -4.07
CA LYS A 162 37.76 16.59 -3.56
C LYS A 162 38.85 16.95 -4.58
N GLY A 163 38.97 18.25 -4.88
CA GLY A 163 39.98 18.80 -5.80
C GLY A 163 39.50 19.04 -7.23
N ALA A 164 38.30 18.58 -7.58
CA ALA A 164 37.58 19.08 -8.74
C ALA A 164 37.00 20.46 -8.39
N THR A 165 37.15 21.45 -9.27
CA THR A 165 36.26 22.62 -9.25
C THR A 165 34.84 22.07 -9.30
N ALA A 166 34.05 22.31 -8.25
CA ALA A 166 32.63 22.02 -8.28
C ALA A 166 32.09 22.56 -9.61
N PRO A 167 31.28 21.80 -10.37
CA PRO A 167 30.45 22.45 -11.37
C PRO A 167 29.77 23.58 -10.62
N ALA A 168 29.85 24.81 -11.13
CA ALA A 168 28.94 25.83 -10.70
C ALA A 168 27.55 25.20 -10.89
N HIS A 169 26.89 24.84 -9.79
CA HIS A 169 25.46 24.80 -9.79
C HIS A 169 25.08 26.25 -10.11
N SER A 170 24.94 26.54 -11.41
CA SER A 170 23.91 27.48 -11.81
C SER A 170 22.71 27.06 -10.98
N GLY A 171 22.19 27.99 -10.20
CA GLY A 171 20.83 27.92 -9.73
C GLY A 171 19.91 27.97 -10.94
N ASP A 172 20.04 26.98 -11.83
CA ASP A 172 18.89 26.47 -12.52
C ASP A 172 18.09 25.84 -11.41
N THR A 173 17.14 26.62 -10.92
CA THR A 173 15.80 26.10 -10.72
C THR A 173 15.41 25.35 -12.01
N LYS A 174 15.98 24.16 -12.22
CA LYS A 174 15.39 23.14 -13.06
C LYS A 174 14.08 22.89 -12.35
N SER A 175 13.06 23.55 -12.89
CA SER A 175 11.67 23.12 -12.86
C SER A 175 11.67 21.64 -12.52
N ALA A 176 11.03 21.30 -11.39
CA ALA A 176 10.72 19.91 -11.04
C ALA A 176 10.51 19.16 -12.35
N ALA A 177 11.33 18.13 -12.62
CA ALA A 177 11.18 17.33 -13.82
C ALA A 177 9.68 17.11 -13.97
N ALA A 178 9.09 17.61 -15.07
CA ALA A 178 7.65 17.56 -15.24
C ALA A 178 7.22 16.13 -14.90
N ASP A 179 6.33 16.01 -13.92
CA ASP A 179 5.88 14.74 -13.40
C ASP A 179 5.26 14.00 -14.59
N ASN A 180 6.04 13.09 -15.21
CA ASN A 180 5.70 12.44 -16.49
C ASN A 180 4.78 11.24 -16.25
N ASP A 181 4.06 11.24 -15.14
CA ASP A 181 3.15 10.20 -14.74
C ASP A 181 1.93 10.17 -15.64
N ALA A 182 1.36 8.97 -15.78
CA ALA A 182 0.13 8.80 -16.51
C ALA A 182 -1.00 9.54 -15.79
N VAL A 183 -1.91 10.13 -16.58
CA VAL A 183 -3.04 10.90 -16.07
C VAL A 183 -4.34 10.22 -16.50
N ILE A 184 -5.26 10.02 -15.55
CA ILE A 184 -6.59 9.50 -15.84
C ILE A 184 -7.43 10.59 -16.50
N ASP A 185 -7.86 10.36 -17.75
CA ASP A 185 -8.96 11.13 -18.35
C ASP A 185 -10.30 10.56 -17.87
N ALA A 186 -10.98 11.30 -17.00
CA ALA A 186 -12.28 10.90 -16.46
C ALA A 186 -13.39 10.76 -17.52
N ASN A 187 -13.19 11.31 -18.73
CA ASN A 187 -14.14 11.20 -19.84
C ASN A 187 -13.81 10.06 -20.82
N ALA A 188 -12.62 9.48 -20.72
CA ALA A 188 -12.21 8.38 -21.57
C ALA A 188 -13.06 7.13 -21.28
N LYS A 189 -13.29 6.31 -22.31
CA LYS A 189 -14.09 5.09 -22.23
C LYS A 189 -13.23 3.86 -22.49
N PRO A 190 -13.45 2.74 -21.77
CA PRO A 190 -12.74 1.51 -22.05
C PRO A 190 -12.92 1.06 -23.51
N SER A 191 -11.92 0.35 -24.03
CA SER A 191 -12.02 -0.33 -25.32
C SER A 191 -13.23 -1.29 -25.37
N PRO A 192 -13.89 -1.49 -26.53
CA PRO A 192 -14.96 -2.49 -26.66
C PRO A 192 -14.55 -3.94 -26.31
N LYS A 193 -13.24 -4.23 -26.26
CA LYS A 193 -12.70 -5.54 -25.85
C LYS A 193 -12.44 -5.65 -24.36
N TRP A 194 -12.46 -4.53 -23.63
CA TRP A 194 -12.27 -4.52 -22.19
C TRP A 194 -13.38 -5.29 -21.49
N LYS A 195 -13.03 -5.95 -20.38
CA LYS A 195 -13.96 -6.71 -19.55
C LYS A 195 -13.77 -6.27 -18.11
N ALA A 196 -14.87 -5.93 -17.46
CA ALA A 196 -14.91 -5.67 -16.03
C ALA A 196 -14.58 -6.95 -15.23
N VAL A 197 -14.08 -6.75 -14.01
CA VAL A 197 -14.01 -7.80 -13.00
C VAL A 197 -15.43 -8.09 -12.54
N ASP A 198 -15.86 -9.34 -12.69
CA ASP A 198 -17.17 -9.79 -12.22
C ASP A 198 -17.21 -9.73 -10.67
N PRO A 199 -18.10 -8.93 -10.07
CA PRO A 199 -18.19 -8.83 -8.62
C PRO A 199 -18.96 -10.00 -8.00
N SER A 200 -19.56 -10.89 -8.81
CA SER A 200 -20.38 -12.00 -8.31
C SER A 200 -19.57 -12.93 -7.42
N LEU A 201 -20.05 -13.17 -6.21
CA LEU A 201 -19.37 -14.02 -5.23
C LEU A 201 -20.05 -15.40 -5.16
N PRO A 202 -19.42 -16.48 -5.65
CA PRO A 202 -19.97 -17.82 -5.51
C PRO A 202 -20.03 -18.25 -4.03
N ALA A 203 -20.90 -19.20 -3.73
CA ALA A 203 -20.97 -19.81 -2.40
C ALA A 203 -19.62 -20.45 -2.03
N ALA A 204 -19.29 -20.45 -0.73
CA ALA A 204 -18.09 -21.11 -0.23
C ALA A 204 -18.08 -22.60 -0.62
N ASP A 205 -16.92 -23.09 -1.06
CA ASP A 205 -16.71 -24.52 -1.31
C ASP A 205 -17.01 -25.31 -0.02
N PRO A 206 -17.76 -26.42 -0.08
CA PRO A 206 -18.00 -27.28 1.09
C PRO A 206 -16.75 -27.97 1.64
N ALA A 207 -15.63 -27.98 0.91
CA ALA A 207 -14.36 -28.53 1.37
C ALA A 207 -13.84 -27.81 2.61
N ARG A 208 -13.23 -28.57 3.52
CA ARG A 208 -12.56 -28.04 4.72
C ARG A 208 -11.11 -27.64 4.48
N LEU A 209 -10.54 -28.05 3.35
CA LEU A 209 -9.18 -27.74 2.93
C LEU A 209 -9.23 -27.06 1.57
N HIS A 210 -8.87 -25.79 1.54
CA HIS A 210 -8.81 -24.96 0.35
C HIS A 210 -7.36 -24.90 -0.14
N GLN A 211 -7.06 -25.62 -1.23
CA GLN A 211 -5.72 -25.63 -1.83
C GLN A 211 -5.69 -24.77 -3.09
N VAL A 212 -4.82 -23.77 -3.11
CA VAL A 212 -4.66 -22.87 -4.26
C VAL A 212 -3.18 -22.60 -4.53
N THR A 213 -2.85 -22.28 -5.79
CA THR A 213 -1.52 -21.81 -6.17
C THR A 213 -1.63 -20.38 -6.66
N PHE A 214 -0.85 -19.48 -6.05
CA PHE A 214 -0.70 -18.10 -6.47
C PHE A 214 0.63 -17.92 -7.18
N THR A 215 0.64 -17.14 -8.26
CA THR A 215 1.85 -16.75 -8.98
C THR A 215 2.02 -15.25 -8.86
N ALA A 216 3.04 -14.82 -8.12
CA ALA A 216 3.47 -13.44 -8.08
C ALA A 216 4.23 -13.10 -9.37
N ARG A 217 3.85 -12.01 -10.04
CA ARG A 217 4.49 -11.53 -11.27
C ARG A 217 4.18 -10.05 -11.54
N GLU A 218 5.07 -9.39 -12.26
CA GLU A 218 4.83 -8.09 -12.86
C GLU A 218 4.08 -8.27 -14.19
N LYS A 219 3.03 -7.49 -14.41
CA LYS A 219 2.23 -7.53 -15.63
C LYS A 219 1.71 -6.14 -15.94
N LYS A 220 1.90 -5.74 -17.20
CA LYS A 220 1.31 -4.52 -17.74
C LYS A 220 -0.21 -4.71 -17.88
N ASN A 221 -0.98 -3.95 -17.12
CA ASN A 221 -2.45 -3.98 -17.11
C ASN A 221 -3.00 -2.56 -17.35
N GLU A 222 -4.12 -2.48 -18.08
CA GLU A 222 -4.89 -1.24 -18.19
C GLU A 222 -5.68 -1.04 -16.89
N VAL A 223 -5.46 0.09 -16.19
CA VAL A 223 -6.05 0.39 -14.86
C VAL A 223 -7.12 1.46 -14.92
N ALA A 224 -7.12 2.25 -15.99
CA ALA A 224 -8.17 3.19 -16.38
C ALA A 224 -8.19 3.25 -17.92
N PRO A 225 -9.25 3.77 -18.55
CA PRO A 225 -9.32 3.84 -20.00
C PRO A 225 -8.10 4.51 -20.64
N GLY A 226 -7.34 3.76 -21.43
CA GLY A 226 -6.13 4.26 -22.10
C GLY A 226 -4.91 4.49 -21.18
N VAL A 227 -4.99 4.12 -19.91
CA VAL A 227 -3.90 4.24 -18.92
C VAL A 227 -3.44 2.85 -18.51
N THR A 228 -2.17 2.58 -18.74
CA THR A 228 -1.55 1.29 -18.44
C THR A 228 -0.51 1.45 -17.36
N GLN A 229 -0.37 0.47 -16.48
CA GLN A 229 0.68 0.41 -15.46
C GLN A 229 1.30 -0.99 -15.41
N LEU A 230 2.58 -1.08 -15.09
CA LEU A 230 3.27 -2.31 -14.74
C LEU A 230 2.90 -2.69 -13.31
N GLN A 231 1.78 -3.41 -13.17
CA GLN A 231 1.27 -3.86 -11.89
C GLN A 231 2.06 -5.06 -11.37
N TRP A 232 2.21 -5.16 -10.06
CA TRP A 232 2.72 -6.35 -9.38
C TRP A 232 1.50 -7.10 -8.88
N THR A 233 1.39 -8.37 -9.21
CA THR A 233 0.10 -9.07 -9.13
C THR A 233 0.21 -10.44 -8.53
N PHE A 234 -0.85 -10.89 -7.87
CA PHE A 234 -1.12 -12.32 -7.69
C PHE A 234 -1.99 -12.79 -8.85
N ASN A 235 -1.50 -13.75 -9.64
CA ASN A 235 -2.18 -14.33 -10.80
C ASN A 235 -2.45 -13.36 -11.98
N GLY A 236 -1.73 -12.24 -12.08
CA GLY A 236 -1.86 -11.29 -13.20
C GLY A 236 -3.05 -10.33 -13.13
N THR A 237 -3.71 -10.24 -11.98
CA THR A 237 -4.80 -9.31 -11.72
C THR A 237 -4.50 -8.51 -10.45
N ALA A 238 -5.10 -7.32 -10.36
CA ALA A 238 -5.15 -6.48 -9.18
C ALA A 238 -6.62 -6.03 -9.04
N PRO A 239 -7.35 -6.42 -7.98
CA PRO A 239 -6.93 -7.33 -6.92
C PRO A 239 -6.58 -8.73 -7.44
N GLY A 240 -5.84 -9.49 -6.63
CA GLY A 240 -5.69 -10.94 -6.78
C GLY A 240 -7.01 -11.69 -6.53
N PRO A 241 -7.01 -13.02 -6.69
CA PRO A 241 -8.21 -13.84 -6.50
C PRO A 241 -8.83 -13.70 -5.10
N THR A 242 -10.15 -13.53 -5.01
CA THR A 242 -10.85 -13.64 -3.73
C THR A 242 -10.91 -15.10 -3.29
N LEU A 243 -10.47 -15.39 -2.06
CA LEU A 243 -10.63 -16.70 -1.44
C LEU A 243 -11.89 -16.69 -0.57
N ARG A 244 -12.58 -17.83 -0.47
CA ARG A 244 -13.76 -17.98 0.39
C ARG A 244 -13.81 -19.33 1.08
N GLY A 245 -14.09 -19.33 2.37
CA GLY A 245 -14.29 -20.54 3.18
C GLY A 245 -15.16 -20.24 4.41
N LYS A 246 -15.07 -21.11 5.41
CA LYS A 246 -15.85 -21.03 6.65
C LYS A 246 -14.92 -21.09 7.86
N VAL A 247 -15.42 -20.62 9.00
CA VAL A 247 -14.71 -20.78 10.27
C VAL A 247 -14.36 -22.26 10.49
N GLY A 248 -13.09 -22.49 10.80
CA GLY A 248 -12.48 -23.79 11.03
C GLY A 248 -11.86 -24.45 9.79
N ASP A 249 -12.02 -23.87 8.60
CA ASP A 249 -11.38 -24.38 7.38
C ASP A 249 -9.88 -24.09 7.37
N THR A 250 -9.11 -24.91 6.64
CA THR A 250 -7.67 -24.72 6.41
C THR A 250 -7.45 -24.21 4.99
N PHE A 251 -6.64 -23.16 4.85
CA PHE A 251 -6.16 -22.66 3.57
C PHE A 251 -4.70 -23.05 3.41
N ARG A 252 -4.37 -23.69 2.29
CA ARG A 252 -3.00 -24.00 1.89
C ARG A 252 -2.73 -23.33 0.56
N VAL A 253 -1.96 -22.25 0.60
CA VAL A 253 -1.62 -21.40 -0.53
C VAL A 253 -0.17 -21.66 -0.92
N THR A 254 0.07 -22.19 -2.12
CA THR A 254 1.41 -22.24 -2.69
C THR A 254 1.68 -20.95 -3.45
N LEU A 255 2.52 -20.08 -2.91
CA LEU A 255 3.00 -18.90 -3.59
C LEU A 255 4.22 -19.28 -4.44
N LYS A 256 4.19 -18.94 -5.73
CA LYS A 256 5.32 -19.04 -6.66
C LYS A 256 5.74 -17.64 -7.08
N ASN A 257 7.01 -17.31 -6.96
CA ASN A 257 7.53 -16.05 -7.47
C ASN A 257 8.02 -16.23 -8.90
N ALA A 258 7.25 -15.77 -9.87
CA ALA A 258 7.62 -15.73 -11.29
C ALA A 258 7.97 -14.32 -11.76
N GLY A 259 8.17 -13.39 -10.82
CA GLY A 259 8.58 -12.02 -11.09
C GLY A 259 10.09 -11.84 -11.08
N THR A 260 10.51 -10.58 -10.98
CA THR A 260 11.91 -10.15 -11.03
C THR A 260 12.45 -9.65 -9.69
N MET A 261 11.59 -9.51 -8.69
CA MET A 261 11.92 -9.05 -7.34
C MET A 261 11.37 -9.98 -6.27
N ASN A 262 11.77 -9.76 -5.02
CA ASN A 262 11.25 -10.51 -3.90
C ASN A 262 9.75 -10.25 -3.71
N HIS A 263 9.02 -11.30 -3.38
CA HIS A 263 7.59 -11.23 -3.07
C HIS A 263 7.29 -12.07 -1.84
N SER A 264 6.21 -11.76 -1.15
CA SER A 264 5.65 -12.60 -0.09
C SER A 264 4.12 -12.58 -0.15
N ILE A 265 3.48 -13.20 0.83
CA ILE A 265 2.04 -13.08 1.03
C ILE A 265 1.74 -13.10 2.53
N ASP A 266 0.90 -12.16 2.96
CA ASP A 266 0.37 -11.98 4.30
C ASP A 266 -1.15 -12.09 4.22
N PHE A 267 -1.72 -12.98 5.04
CA PHE A 267 -3.17 -13.14 5.19
C PHE A 267 -3.61 -12.63 6.56
N HIS A 268 -4.40 -11.56 6.61
CA HIS A 268 -4.94 -11.04 7.89
C HIS A 268 -5.91 -12.01 8.58
N ALA A 269 -6.43 -12.99 7.84
CA ALA A 269 -7.25 -14.08 8.36
C ALA A 269 -6.46 -15.18 9.10
N SER A 270 -5.12 -15.08 9.15
CA SER A 270 -4.24 -16.14 9.64
C SER A 270 -3.63 -15.83 11.01
N LEU A 271 -3.33 -16.90 11.76
CA LEU A 271 -2.57 -16.87 13.01
C LEU A 271 -1.35 -17.79 12.85
N VAL A 272 -0.25 -17.23 12.35
CA VAL A 272 0.98 -17.98 11.98
C VAL A 272 2.23 -17.20 12.41
N ASP A 273 3.41 -17.79 12.26
CA ASP A 273 4.68 -17.09 12.50
C ASP A 273 5.05 -16.25 11.26
N PRO A 274 5.03 -14.91 11.33
CA PRO A 274 5.32 -14.08 10.16
C PRO A 274 6.75 -14.29 9.61
N THR A 275 7.68 -14.81 10.41
CA THR A 275 9.06 -15.07 9.96
C THR A 275 9.18 -16.34 9.12
N VAL A 276 8.18 -17.23 9.18
CA VAL A 276 8.16 -18.51 8.45
C VAL A 276 7.17 -18.45 7.31
N GLU A 277 5.89 -18.19 7.62
CA GLU A 277 4.81 -18.23 6.62
C GLU A 277 4.73 -16.95 5.77
N MET A 278 5.09 -15.78 6.32
CA MET A 278 5.03 -14.50 5.59
C MET A 278 6.39 -14.07 5.04
N ARG A 279 7.41 -14.94 5.11
CA ARG A 279 8.75 -14.63 4.62
C ARG A 279 8.74 -14.30 3.12
N GLN A 280 9.71 -13.49 2.72
CA GLN A 280 9.94 -13.20 1.31
C GLN A 280 10.53 -14.42 0.59
N ILE A 281 10.19 -14.56 -0.68
CA ILE A 281 10.75 -15.53 -1.61
C ILE A 281 11.41 -14.81 -2.79
N LYS A 282 12.61 -15.27 -3.16
CA LYS A 282 13.35 -14.75 -4.31
C LYS A 282 12.66 -15.13 -5.63
N PRO A 283 12.98 -14.46 -6.76
CA PRO A 283 12.56 -14.90 -8.08
C PRO A 283 12.85 -16.39 -8.32
N GLY A 284 11.86 -17.12 -8.83
CA GLY A 284 11.94 -18.57 -9.08
C GLY A 284 11.63 -19.46 -7.87
N GLU A 285 11.62 -18.91 -6.65
CA GLU A 285 11.30 -19.67 -5.45
C GLU A 285 9.79 -19.89 -5.24
N SER A 286 9.47 -20.76 -4.29
CA SER A 286 8.09 -21.01 -3.86
C SER A 286 8.00 -21.17 -2.35
N LEU A 287 6.84 -20.82 -1.81
CA LEU A 287 6.49 -20.95 -0.39
C LEU A 287 5.11 -21.59 -0.27
N VAL A 288 4.96 -22.54 0.65
CA VAL A 288 3.65 -23.06 1.04
C VAL A 288 3.25 -22.36 2.33
N TYR A 289 2.22 -21.53 2.25
CA TYR A 289 1.58 -20.86 3.36
C TYR A 289 0.37 -21.67 3.79
N GLU A 290 0.29 -22.09 5.05
CA GLU A 290 -0.88 -22.79 5.58
C GLU A 290 -1.41 -22.13 6.84
N PHE A 291 -2.73 -21.91 6.90
CA PHE A 291 -3.38 -21.43 8.12
C PHE A 291 -4.79 -22.00 8.28
N LYS A 292 -5.26 -22.05 9.53
CA LYS A 292 -6.65 -22.34 9.86
C LYS A 292 -7.40 -21.03 10.10
N ALA A 293 -8.56 -20.88 9.47
CA ALA A 293 -9.41 -19.71 9.61
C ALA A 293 -10.20 -19.77 10.92
N GLU A 294 -9.69 -19.18 11.99
CA GLU A 294 -10.31 -19.22 13.32
C GLU A 294 -11.46 -18.20 13.49
N TYR A 295 -11.44 -17.12 12.71
CA TYR A 295 -12.40 -16.02 12.82
C TYR A 295 -13.14 -15.73 11.53
N ALA A 296 -14.41 -15.36 11.66
CA ALA A 296 -15.25 -14.93 10.54
C ALA A 296 -14.99 -13.47 10.19
N GLY A 297 -15.12 -13.14 8.90
CA GLY A 297 -14.80 -11.81 8.39
C GLY A 297 -14.56 -11.81 6.89
N ILE A 298 -14.38 -10.61 6.34
CA ILE A 298 -13.65 -10.43 5.10
C ILE A 298 -12.35 -9.73 5.48
N PHE A 299 -11.24 -10.32 5.07
CA PHE A 299 -9.90 -9.93 5.47
C PHE A 299 -9.08 -9.61 4.22
N THR A 300 -8.30 -8.54 4.25
CA THR A 300 -7.30 -8.30 3.22
C THR A 300 -6.20 -9.36 3.29
N TYR A 301 -5.67 -9.76 2.14
CA TYR A 301 -4.35 -10.35 2.04
C TYR A 301 -3.50 -9.50 1.09
N HIS A 302 -2.20 -9.45 1.30
CA HIS A 302 -1.31 -8.67 0.45
C HIS A 302 0.13 -9.20 0.45
N CYS A 303 0.98 -8.66 -0.42
CA CYS A 303 2.41 -8.90 -0.34
C CYS A 303 3.02 -8.09 0.82
N GLY A 304 3.91 -8.72 1.59
CA GLY A 304 4.63 -8.12 2.72
C GLY A 304 6.13 -7.91 2.47
N ALA A 305 6.60 -8.06 1.22
CA ALA A 305 7.97 -7.72 0.83
C ALA A 305 8.21 -6.20 0.90
N ALA A 306 9.46 -5.79 1.13
CA ALA A 306 9.81 -4.38 1.24
C ALA A 306 9.98 -3.71 -0.16
N PRO A 307 9.66 -2.41 -0.30
CA PRO A 307 8.78 -1.64 0.56
C PRO A 307 7.31 -2.05 0.38
N MET A 308 6.67 -2.51 1.46
CA MET A 308 5.32 -3.07 1.44
C MET A 308 4.27 -2.16 0.79
N ILE A 309 4.38 -0.85 1.04
CA ILE A 309 3.49 0.16 0.44
C ILE A 309 3.49 0.11 -1.09
N GLN A 310 4.64 -0.15 -1.70
CA GLN A 310 4.79 -0.20 -3.15
C GLN A 310 4.24 -1.51 -3.71
N HIS A 311 4.45 -2.62 -2.99
CA HIS A 311 3.87 -3.90 -3.38
C HIS A 311 2.34 -3.89 -3.38
N MET A 312 1.75 -3.37 -2.30
CA MET A 312 0.31 -3.20 -2.21
C MET A 312 -0.21 -2.23 -3.27
N SER A 313 0.38 -1.03 -3.39
CA SER A 313 -0.11 0.00 -4.33
C SER A 313 -0.02 -0.44 -5.80
N ASN A 314 0.95 -1.28 -6.15
CA ASN A 314 1.08 -1.79 -7.52
C ASN A 314 0.17 -2.98 -7.82
N GLY A 315 -0.64 -3.47 -6.88
CA GLY A 315 -1.68 -4.46 -7.18
C GLY A 315 -1.63 -5.76 -6.37
N MET A 316 -0.66 -5.94 -5.46
CA MET A 316 -0.51 -7.18 -4.69
C MET A 316 -1.40 -7.18 -3.44
N TYR A 317 -2.71 -7.14 -3.64
CA TYR A 317 -3.73 -7.24 -2.59
C TYR A 317 -4.93 -8.06 -3.07
N GLY A 318 -5.73 -8.59 -2.15
CA GLY A 318 -7.00 -9.23 -2.42
C GLY A 318 -7.75 -9.53 -1.13
N ALA A 319 -8.84 -10.28 -1.22
CA ALA A 319 -9.69 -10.56 -0.07
C ALA A 319 -9.81 -12.08 0.24
N VAL A 320 -9.90 -12.42 1.52
CA VAL A 320 -10.31 -13.73 2.04
C VAL A 320 -11.60 -13.56 2.82
N ILE A 321 -12.66 -14.26 2.40
CA ILE A 321 -13.96 -14.26 3.07
C ILE A 321 -14.12 -15.54 3.87
N ILE A 322 -14.27 -15.40 5.19
CA ILE A 322 -14.58 -16.49 6.11
C ILE A 322 -16.02 -16.31 6.59
N ASP A 323 -16.92 -17.15 6.08
CA ASP A 323 -18.34 -17.08 6.43
C ASP A 323 -18.53 -17.25 7.96
N PRO A 324 -19.31 -16.38 8.64
CA PRO A 324 -19.69 -16.63 10.01
C PRO A 324 -20.60 -17.86 10.14
N PRO A 325 -20.61 -18.52 11.31
CA PRO A 325 -21.52 -19.63 11.55
C PRO A 325 -22.97 -19.25 11.29
N LYS A 326 -23.70 -20.10 10.57
CA LYS A 326 -25.12 -19.91 10.24
C LYS A 326 -25.42 -18.61 9.47
N LEU A 327 -24.48 -18.16 8.63
CA LEU A 327 -24.69 -17.04 7.70
C LEU A 327 -25.99 -17.25 6.90
N PRO A 328 -27.00 -16.36 7.02
CA PRO A 328 -28.27 -16.51 6.30
C PRO A 328 -28.07 -16.52 4.78
N LYS A 329 -28.94 -17.23 4.06
CA LYS A 329 -28.93 -17.20 2.59
C LYS A 329 -29.50 -15.88 2.07
N VAL A 330 -28.96 -15.44 0.95
CA VAL A 330 -29.44 -14.31 0.16
C VAL A 330 -29.56 -14.76 -1.30
N ASP A 331 -30.24 -14.00 -2.14
CA ASP A 331 -30.43 -14.34 -3.56
C ASP A 331 -29.21 -14.01 -4.41
N LYS A 332 -28.48 -12.93 -4.04
CA LYS A 332 -27.26 -12.48 -4.71
C LYS A 332 -26.18 -12.09 -3.72
N GLU A 333 -24.95 -12.57 -3.94
CA GLU A 333 -23.76 -12.13 -3.22
C GLU A 333 -22.77 -11.48 -4.18
N PHE A 334 -22.16 -10.38 -3.73
CA PHE A 334 -21.11 -9.68 -4.44
C PHE A 334 -19.91 -9.39 -3.52
N VAL A 335 -18.74 -9.18 -4.11
CA VAL A 335 -17.54 -8.69 -3.42
C VAL A 335 -16.97 -7.46 -4.13
N LEU A 336 -16.70 -6.43 -3.34
CA LEU A 336 -16.05 -5.19 -3.78
C LEU A 336 -14.80 -4.95 -2.91
N VAL A 337 -13.64 -5.00 -3.54
CA VAL A 337 -12.34 -4.68 -2.94
C VAL A 337 -11.96 -3.28 -3.38
N HIS A 338 -11.93 -2.34 -2.45
CA HIS A 338 -11.52 -0.97 -2.68
C HIS A 338 -10.01 -0.81 -2.59
N SER A 339 -9.44 0.04 -3.43
CA SER A 339 -8.00 0.23 -3.56
C SER A 339 -7.68 1.61 -4.15
N GLU A 340 -6.46 2.08 -3.93
CA GLU A 340 -5.91 3.28 -4.57
C GLU A 340 -5.29 2.98 -5.94
N LEU A 341 -5.27 3.99 -6.79
CA LEU A 341 -4.48 4.04 -8.02
C LEU A 341 -3.41 5.11 -7.82
N ASN A 342 -2.16 4.68 -7.66
CA ASN A 342 -0.98 5.52 -7.55
C ASN A 342 -0.17 5.32 -8.84
N LEU A 343 -0.35 6.21 -9.81
CA LEU A 343 0.19 6.08 -11.16
C LEU A 343 1.62 6.60 -11.21
N GLY A 344 2.47 5.89 -11.96
CA GLY A 344 3.75 6.41 -12.44
C GLY A 344 3.67 6.66 -13.95
N PRO A 345 4.81 6.71 -14.67
CA PRO A 345 4.83 6.89 -16.12
C PRO A 345 3.97 5.85 -16.85
N GLU A 346 3.45 6.20 -18.03
CA GLU A 346 2.60 5.28 -18.81
C GLU A 346 3.29 3.93 -19.08
N GLY A 347 2.65 2.85 -18.65
CA GLY A 347 3.15 1.48 -18.69
C GLY A 347 4.28 1.17 -17.71
N GLY A 348 4.60 2.09 -16.79
CA GLY A 348 5.59 1.99 -15.72
C GLY A 348 5.00 1.58 -14.37
N VAL A 349 5.85 1.51 -13.35
CA VAL A 349 5.47 1.20 -11.96
C VAL A 349 4.93 2.48 -11.30
N GLY A 350 3.99 2.34 -10.35
CA GLY A 350 3.44 3.47 -9.61
C GLY A 350 4.50 4.31 -8.87
N ASP A 351 4.28 5.62 -8.78
CA ASP A 351 5.18 6.54 -8.09
C ASP A 351 5.14 6.38 -6.56
N LEU A 352 6.26 5.94 -6.00
CA LEU A 352 6.43 5.75 -4.56
C LEU A 352 6.34 7.06 -3.77
N LYS A 353 6.74 8.21 -4.33
CA LYS A 353 6.65 9.50 -3.63
C LYS A 353 5.20 9.87 -3.38
N LYS A 354 4.32 9.68 -4.36
CA LYS A 354 2.87 9.85 -4.21
C LYS A 354 2.29 8.89 -3.18
N MET A 355 2.69 7.62 -3.21
CA MET A 355 2.24 6.62 -2.24
C MET A 355 2.58 7.02 -0.80
N LEU A 356 3.83 7.42 -0.55
CA LEU A 356 4.30 7.87 0.77
C LEU A 356 3.65 9.18 1.22
N ALA A 357 3.28 10.05 0.28
CA ALA A 357 2.57 11.29 0.56
C ALA A 357 1.04 11.14 0.69
N GLY A 358 0.49 9.94 0.45
CA GLY A 358 -0.96 9.68 0.42
C GLY A 358 -1.67 10.43 -0.72
N GLN A 359 -1.00 10.64 -1.85
CA GLN A 359 -1.48 11.45 -2.98
C GLN A 359 -1.92 10.58 -4.15
N SER A 360 -2.97 9.78 -3.95
CA SER A 360 -3.51 8.92 -5.01
C SER A 360 -4.14 9.70 -6.17
N ASP A 361 -3.88 9.22 -7.39
CA ASP A 361 -4.47 9.73 -8.64
C ASP A 361 -5.94 9.31 -8.74
N GLY A 362 -6.28 8.15 -8.18
CA GLY A 362 -7.66 7.73 -8.01
C GLY A 362 -7.84 6.57 -7.05
N VAL A 363 -9.06 6.03 -7.04
CA VAL A 363 -9.43 4.81 -6.34
C VAL A 363 -10.23 3.92 -7.29
N ALA A 364 -10.36 2.65 -6.92
CA ALA A 364 -11.16 1.71 -7.69
C ALA A 364 -11.84 0.69 -6.79
N PHE A 365 -13.07 0.31 -7.14
CA PHE A 365 -13.65 -0.97 -6.74
C PHE A 365 -13.17 -2.03 -7.74
N ASN A 366 -12.59 -3.12 -7.23
CA ASN A 366 -12.05 -4.24 -7.99
C ASN A 366 -10.99 -3.82 -9.05
N GLY A 367 -10.19 -2.80 -8.71
CA GLY A 367 -8.90 -2.51 -9.36
C GLY A 367 -8.91 -1.74 -10.68
N TYR A 368 -10.08 -1.37 -11.21
CA TYR A 368 -10.18 -0.56 -12.43
C TYR A 368 -11.07 0.68 -12.22
N TYR A 369 -10.55 1.84 -12.65
CA TYR A 369 -11.20 3.14 -12.49
C TYR A 369 -12.62 3.16 -13.07
N ASN A 370 -13.63 3.44 -12.24
CA ASN A 370 -15.04 3.53 -12.63
C ASN A 370 -15.60 2.27 -13.34
N GLN A 371 -15.03 1.08 -13.14
CA GLN A 371 -15.44 -0.10 -13.92
C GLN A 371 -16.95 -0.38 -13.89
N TYR A 372 -17.58 -0.19 -12.74
CA TYR A 372 -19.01 -0.46 -12.55
C TYR A 372 -19.92 0.67 -13.06
N ALA A 373 -19.36 1.79 -13.53
CA ALA A 373 -20.09 2.73 -14.37
C ALA A 373 -20.20 2.22 -15.82
N TYR A 374 -19.19 1.48 -16.30
CA TYR A 374 -19.18 0.90 -17.64
C TYR A 374 -19.84 -0.50 -17.70
N ALA A 375 -19.76 -1.26 -16.59
CA ALA A 375 -20.36 -2.57 -16.44
C ALA A 375 -21.20 -2.63 -15.15
N PRO A 376 -22.44 -2.10 -15.16
CA PRO A 376 -23.27 -2.02 -13.96
C PRO A 376 -23.51 -3.38 -13.29
N ILE A 377 -23.55 -3.39 -11.96
CA ILE A 377 -24.00 -4.54 -11.16
C ILE A 377 -25.51 -4.63 -11.28
N LYS A 378 -26.06 -5.81 -11.60
CA LYS A 378 -27.49 -5.99 -11.87
C LYS A 378 -28.11 -7.05 -10.97
N VAL A 379 -29.30 -6.74 -10.45
CA VAL A 379 -30.13 -7.66 -9.65
C VAL A 379 -31.60 -7.53 -10.04
N ALA A 380 -32.43 -8.51 -9.70
CA ALA A 380 -33.87 -8.43 -9.92
C ALA A 380 -34.57 -7.64 -8.80
N VAL A 381 -35.77 -7.12 -9.10
CA VAL A 381 -36.64 -6.55 -8.06
C VAL A 381 -37.03 -7.65 -7.09
N GLY A 382 -36.87 -7.38 -5.79
CA GLY A 382 -37.16 -8.33 -4.72
C GLY A 382 -35.98 -9.18 -4.28
N ASP A 383 -34.87 -9.21 -5.04
CA ASP A 383 -33.66 -9.94 -4.64
C ASP A 383 -33.18 -9.44 -3.27
N ARG A 384 -32.88 -10.38 -2.37
CA ARG A 384 -32.07 -10.14 -1.20
C ARG A 384 -30.61 -10.14 -1.62
N VAL A 385 -29.93 -9.02 -1.39
CA VAL A 385 -28.55 -8.81 -1.82
C VAL A 385 -27.64 -8.73 -0.60
N ARG A 386 -26.49 -9.40 -0.66
CA ARG A 386 -25.35 -9.15 0.22
C ARG A 386 -24.18 -8.63 -0.61
N ILE A 387 -23.53 -7.57 -0.13
CA ILE A 387 -22.29 -7.06 -0.72
C ILE A 387 -21.23 -7.11 0.35
N TRP A 388 -20.23 -7.98 0.16
CA TRP A 388 -19.00 -7.97 0.93
C TRP A 388 -18.11 -6.84 0.42
N VAL A 389 -17.56 -6.06 1.35
CA VAL A 389 -16.74 -4.89 1.04
C VAL A 389 -15.47 -4.99 1.85
N ASP A 390 -14.33 -4.91 1.17
CA ASP A 390 -12.99 -4.85 1.77
C ASP A 390 -12.33 -3.55 1.36
N ASN A 391 -11.75 -2.82 2.32
CA ASN A 391 -10.94 -1.65 2.00
C ASN A 391 -9.46 -2.01 2.02
N ALA A 392 -8.95 -2.56 0.91
CA ALA A 392 -7.54 -2.88 0.72
C ALA A 392 -6.66 -1.65 0.36
N ALA A 393 -7.23 -0.43 0.38
CA ALA A 393 -6.45 0.79 0.24
C ALA A 393 -5.52 1.02 1.45
N ILE A 394 -4.40 1.71 1.21
CA ILE A 394 -3.31 1.85 2.18
C ILE A 394 -3.46 3.14 2.99
N ASN A 395 -3.92 4.21 2.36
CA ASN A 395 -4.01 5.56 2.92
C ASN A 395 -5.45 6.12 2.89
N GLU A 396 -6.27 5.68 1.95
CA GLU A 396 -7.61 6.22 1.70
C GLU A 396 -8.71 5.40 2.42
N PRO A 397 -9.55 6.04 3.26
CA PRO A 397 -10.70 5.37 3.86
C PRO A 397 -11.83 5.17 2.85
N LEU A 398 -12.73 4.24 3.17
CA LEU A 398 -13.94 3.97 2.39
C LEU A 398 -15.18 4.25 3.23
N ALA A 399 -15.99 5.20 2.80
CA ALA A 399 -17.35 5.38 3.28
C ALA A 399 -18.32 4.78 2.25
N PHE A 400 -18.42 3.46 2.18
CA PHE A 400 -19.21 2.77 1.16
C PHE A 400 -20.70 3.13 1.31
N HIS A 401 -21.35 3.47 0.20
CA HIS A 401 -22.77 3.82 0.16
C HIS A 401 -23.38 3.48 -1.21
N ILE A 402 -24.66 3.10 -1.22
CA ILE A 402 -25.45 3.00 -2.45
C ILE A 402 -26.62 3.99 -2.34
N VAL A 403 -26.56 5.05 -3.14
CA VAL A 403 -27.56 6.12 -3.14
C VAL A 403 -28.94 5.54 -3.40
N GLY A 404 -29.89 5.84 -2.51
CA GLY A 404 -31.28 5.37 -2.59
C GLY A 404 -31.54 3.98 -1.99
N GLN A 405 -30.52 3.33 -1.41
CA GLN A 405 -30.67 2.10 -0.62
C GLN A 405 -30.44 2.37 0.86
N ILE A 406 -31.08 1.55 1.71
CA ILE A 406 -30.87 1.50 3.15
C ILE A 406 -30.68 0.03 3.51
N TRP A 407 -29.67 -0.27 4.33
CA TRP A 407 -29.35 -1.64 4.72
C TRP A 407 -29.98 -1.98 6.05
N ASP A 408 -30.63 -3.14 6.11
CA ASP A 408 -31.26 -3.67 7.32
C ASP A 408 -30.34 -4.66 8.06
N THR A 409 -29.17 -4.97 7.49
CA THR A 409 -28.14 -5.82 8.09
C THR A 409 -26.76 -5.27 7.74
N VAL A 410 -25.92 -5.12 8.75
CA VAL A 410 -24.52 -4.68 8.61
C VAL A 410 -23.65 -5.54 9.51
N TYR A 411 -22.59 -6.08 8.92
CA TYR A 411 -21.55 -6.83 9.59
C TYR A 411 -20.22 -6.16 9.30
N LYS A 412 -19.41 -5.92 10.34
CA LYS A 412 -18.11 -5.23 10.23
C LYS A 412 -17.14 -5.85 11.23
N GLU A 413 -15.93 -6.16 10.77
CA GLU A 413 -14.82 -6.61 11.64
C GLU A 413 -15.20 -7.76 12.60
N GLY A 414 -15.93 -8.76 12.10
CA GLY A 414 -16.28 -9.94 12.89
C GLY A 414 -17.66 -9.91 13.57
N GLU A 415 -18.34 -8.76 13.63
CA GLU A 415 -19.56 -8.59 14.42
C GLU A 415 -20.72 -7.94 13.63
N TYR A 416 -21.96 -8.27 14.01
CA TYR A 416 -23.14 -7.63 13.44
C TYR A 416 -23.42 -6.30 14.16
N LEU A 417 -23.27 -5.19 13.44
CA LEU A 417 -23.70 -3.87 13.91
C LEU A 417 -25.22 -3.69 13.77
N LEU A 418 -25.82 -4.36 12.79
CA LEU A 418 -27.26 -4.34 12.54
C LEU A 418 -27.72 -5.71 12.04
N LYS A 419 -28.87 -6.17 12.53
CA LYS A 419 -29.55 -7.39 12.07
C LYS A 419 -30.99 -7.08 11.67
N ARG A 420 -31.51 -7.83 10.69
CA ARG A 420 -32.89 -7.78 10.18
C ARG A 420 -33.95 -8.29 11.18
N THR A 421 -33.83 -7.98 12.45
CA THR A 421 -34.82 -8.32 13.50
C THR A 421 -35.46 -7.09 14.12
N GLY A 422 -34.96 -5.88 13.80
CA GLY A 422 -35.48 -4.61 14.30
C GLY A 422 -35.90 -3.67 13.17
N ALA A 423 -36.31 -2.45 13.55
CA ALA A 423 -36.69 -1.38 12.62
C ALA A 423 -35.53 -0.43 12.27
N GLY A 424 -34.30 -0.77 12.66
CA GLY A 424 -33.10 0.03 12.36
C GLY A 424 -32.65 -0.12 10.91
N GLY A 425 -31.93 0.88 10.41
CA GLY A 425 -31.32 0.88 9.08
C GLY A 425 -29.96 1.58 9.12
N SER A 426 -29.03 1.15 8.27
CA SER A 426 -27.75 1.80 8.06
C SER A 426 -27.67 2.40 6.66
N GLN A 427 -26.99 3.55 6.58
CA GLN A 427 -26.82 4.32 5.35
C GLN A 427 -25.43 4.12 4.72
N THR A 428 -24.40 3.95 5.54
CA THR A 428 -22.99 3.96 5.12
C THR A 428 -22.21 2.94 5.93
N LEU A 429 -21.31 2.23 5.27
CA LEU A 429 -20.38 1.29 5.89
C LEU A 429 -19.02 1.99 5.85
N ASP A 430 -18.62 2.54 6.99
CA ASP A 430 -17.31 3.15 7.17
C ASP A 430 -16.26 2.05 7.35
N LEU A 431 -15.20 2.09 6.56
CA LEU A 431 -14.07 1.16 6.63
C LEU A 431 -12.78 1.98 6.62
N SER A 432 -11.97 1.81 7.67
CA SER A 432 -10.58 2.26 7.64
C SER A 432 -9.78 1.41 6.64
N THR A 433 -8.52 1.74 6.43
CA THR A 433 -7.57 0.90 5.71
C THR A 433 -7.55 -0.50 6.32
N THR A 434 -7.56 -1.52 5.46
CA THR A 434 -7.57 -2.96 5.80
C THR A 434 -8.71 -3.39 6.72
N GLN A 435 -9.86 -2.72 6.64
CA GLN A 435 -11.10 -3.16 7.30
C GLN A 435 -12.12 -3.67 6.31
N GLY A 436 -12.97 -4.55 6.79
CA GLY A 436 -13.96 -5.19 5.94
C GLY A 436 -15.29 -5.54 6.64
N GLY A 437 -16.29 -5.80 5.82
CA GLY A 437 -17.62 -6.17 6.27
C GLY A 437 -18.55 -6.61 5.15
N PHE A 438 -19.84 -6.74 5.47
CA PHE A 438 -20.87 -6.83 4.47
C PHE A 438 -22.12 -6.04 4.86
N VAL A 439 -22.88 -5.68 3.85
CA VAL A 439 -24.21 -5.06 3.99
C VAL A 439 -25.24 -5.90 3.28
N GLU A 440 -26.47 -5.90 3.80
CA GLU A 440 -27.59 -6.54 3.12
C GLU A 440 -28.85 -5.67 3.08
N PHE A 441 -29.59 -5.83 1.99
CA PHE A 441 -30.84 -5.15 1.73
C PHE A 441 -31.68 -5.93 0.73
N THR A 442 -32.98 -5.63 0.67
CA THR A 442 -33.85 -6.11 -0.40
C THR A 442 -33.93 -5.05 -1.49
N ALA A 443 -33.69 -5.44 -2.74
CA ALA A 443 -33.79 -4.58 -3.91
C ALA A 443 -35.27 -4.24 -4.23
N ALA A 444 -35.87 -3.36 -3.43
CA ALA A 444 -37.33 -3.24 -3.33
C ALA A 444 -38.01 -2.53 -4.53
N LYS A 445 -37.30 -1.65 -5.24
CA LYS A 445 -37.83 -0.89 -6.37
C LYS A 445 -36.90 -1.00 -7.56
N ALA A 446 -37.49 -1.09 -8.76
CA ALA A 446 -36.72 -0.99 -9.99
C ALA A 446 -36.10 0.41 -10.12
N GLY A 447 -34.90 0.47 -10.69
CA GLY A 447 -34.20 1.73 -10.90
C GLY A 447 -32.71 1.57 -11.13
N THR A 448 -32.06 2.69 -11.39
CA THR A 448 -30.60 2.80 -11.50
C THR A 448 -30.09 3.59 -10.30
N TYR A 449 -29.25 2.95 -9.49
CA TYR A 449 -28.70 3.46 -8.25
C TYR A 449 -27.19 3.68 -8.40
N THR A 450 -26.62 4.56 -7.59
CA THR A 450 -25.19 4.90 -7.66
C THR A 450 -24.46 4.34 -6.44
N ILE A 451 -23.42 3.55 -6.69
CA ILE A 451 -22.44 3.12 -5.68
C ILE A 451 -21.43 4.26 -5.53
N VAL A 452 -21.10 4.65 -4.31
CA VAL A 452 -20.15 5.73 -4.01
C VAL A 452 -19.21 5.35 -2.87
N ASN A 453 -17.98 5.83 -2.93
CA ASN A 453 -17.23 6.21 -1.74
C ASN A 453 -17.66 7.62 -1.31
N HIS A 454 -18.27 7.76 -0.13
CA HIS A 454 -18.79 9.03 0.38
C HIS A 454 -17.68 9.98 0.90
N VAL A 455 -16.41 9.56 0.83
CA VAL A 455 -15.28 10.48 0.75
C VAL A 455 -15.34 11.16 -0.61
N MET A 456 -15.90 12.37 -0.66
CA MET A 456 -16.37 12.98 -1.92
C MET A 456 -15.28 13.23 -2.97
N LYS A 457 -14.01 13.41 -2.56
CA LYS A 457 -12.85 13.42 -3.46
C LYS A 457 -12.77 12.11 -4.26
N SER A 458 -12.93 10.98 -3.58
CA SER A 458 -12.79 9.63 -4.13
C SER A 458 -13.95 9.26 -5.06
N LEU A 459 -15.17 9.75 -4.80
CA LEU A 459 -16.29 9.63 -5.75
C LEU A 459 -15.92 10.14 -7.14
N SER A 460 -15.30 11.33 -7.21
CA SER A 460 -14.93 11.98 -8.47
C SER A 460 -13.68 11.38 -9.11
N ARG A 461 -13.03 10.41 -8.44
CA ARG A 461 -11.76 9.80 -8.85
C ARG A 461 -11.83 8.27 -8.88
N GLY A 462 -12.94 7.71 -9.35
CA GLY A 462 -13.02 6.27 -9.63
C GLY A 462 -13.79 5.46 -8.58
N GLY A 463 -14.12 6.07 -7.44
CA GLY A 463 -14.91 5.48 -6.35
C GLY A 463 -16.41 5.46 -6.63
N ALA A 464 -16.81 5.33 -7.89
CA ALA A 464 -18.19 5.34 -8.36
C ALA A 464 -18.54 4.04 -9.08
N GLY A 465 -19.82 3.65 -9.02
CA GLY A 465 -20.35 2.53 -9.78
C GLY A 465 -21.86 2.63 -9.98
N THR A 466 -22.40 1.80 -10.86
CA THR A 466 -23.84 1.73 -11.12
C THR A 466 -24.40 0.40 -10.62
N PHE A 467 -25.49 0.47 -9.87
CA PHE A 467 -26.25 -0.68 -9.37
C PHE A 467 -27.67 -0.64 -9.93
N VAL A 468 -28.07 -1.63 -10.71
CA VAL A 468 -29.34 -1.66 -11.45
C VAL A 468 -30.25 -2.72 -10.85
N VAL A 469 -31.49 -2.32 -10.54
CA VAL A 469 -32.54 -3.23 -10.08
C VAL A 469 -33.61 -3.38 -11.17
N GLY A 470 -33.89 -4.63 -11.56
CA GLY A 470 -34.76 -4.97 -12.68
C GLY A 470 -34.19 -4.49 -14.02
N ASP A 471 -35.06 -4.04 -14.93
CA ASP A 471 -34.64 -3.49 -16.24
C ASP A 471 -34.04 -2.07 -16.15
N GLY A 472 -33.74 -1.59 -14.93
CA GLY A 472 -33.24 -0.23 -14.69
C GLY A 472 -34.30 0.87 -14.89
N GLY A 473 -35.58 0.50 -14.76
CA GLY A 473 -36.76 1.33 -15.06
C GLY A 473 -36.58 2.80 -14.69
N GLY A 474 -36.60 3.65 -15.72
CA GLY A 474 -36.58 5.11 -15.57
C GLY A 474 -35.23 5.79 -15.84
N ALA A 475 -34.46 5.39 -16.86
CA ALA A 475 -33.63 6.38 -17.54
C ALA A 475 -34.59 7.38 -18.20
N ALA A 476 -34.81 8.53 -17.54
CA ALA A 476 -35.44 9.66 -18.20
C ALA A 476 -34.64 9.95 -19.47
N LYS A 477 -35.29 9.77 -20.63
CA LYS A 477 -34.86 10.43 -21.86
C LYS A 477 -34.80 11.94 -21.56
N GLY A 478 -33.61 12.50 -21.40
CA GLY A 478 -33.42 13.95 -21.38
C GLY A 478 -32.44 14.46 -20.33
N ALA A 479 -31.16 14.51 -20.68
CA ALA A 479 -30.23 15.57 -20.27
C ALA A 479 -29.01 15.57 -21.21
N THR A 480 -29.26 15.77 -22.50
CA THR A 480 -28.29 16.41 -23.39
C THR A 480 -28.55 17.92 -23.32
N GLY A 481 -27.59 18.69 -22.80
CA GLY A 481 -27.55 20.15 -22.88
C GLY A 481 -27.55 20.86 -21.53
N HIS A 482 -26.36 21.12 -20.97
CA HIS A 482 -25.64 22.37 -21.18
C HIS A 482 -24.22 22.29 -20.65
#